data_AF-A0A397PD29-F1
#
_entry.id   AF-A0A397PD29-F1
#
_cell.length_a   1.000
_cell.length_b   1.000
_cell.length_c   1.000
_cell.angle_alpha   90.00
_cell.angle_beta   90.00
_cell.angle_gamma   90.00
#
_symmetry.space_group_name_H-M   'P 1'
#
loop_
_entity.id
_entity.type
_entity.pdbx_description
1 polymer ?
#
loop_
_entity_poly.entity_id
_entity_poly.type
_entity_poly.pdbx_seq_one_letter_code
_entity_poly.pdbx_strand_id
1 'polypeptide(L)'
;MILKLGVVAAVSAAGLSLFTFQSGSGVAPAGALSVGDAPGVAPTSPGQQAGAMIPGRRLDCTLGRIANFDASRVQEPSEYVFEGRHEFSLYLPAAPVRTTPPPDPVDAPEPVDPQTRIIADPDGLAKDSESSPFNRVVDVWPQRVEMTKPINSVSVTLIIIEVTDQSQSSASMFLTKANDAATFDLQNLYSGQCRVTLGASGKAAPS
;
A
#
# COMPACT_ATOMS: atom_id res chain seq x y z
N MET A 1 -24.80 -12.85 31.95
CA MET A 1 -24.79 -11.75 30.97
C MET A 1 -23.44 -11.83 30.26
N ILE A 2 -23.45 -12.33 29.03
CA ILE A 2 -22.27 -12.57 28.18
C ILE A 2 -22.09 -11.35 27.29
N LEU A 3 -20.86 -10.87 27.08
CA LEU A 3 -20.30 -10.25 25.86
C LEU A 3 -19.00 -9.52 26.25
N LYS A 4 -17.87 -9.54 25.53
CA LYS A 4 -17.30 -10.33 24.41
C LYS A 4 -15.84 -9.83 24.36
N LEU A 5 -14.86 -10.74 24.28
CA LEU A 5 -13.45 -10.38 24.08
C LEU A 5 -13.26 -9.72 22.69
N GLY A 6 -12.57 -8.58 22.64
CA GLY A 6 -12.06 -7.99 21.42
C GLY A 6 -10.53 -7.95 21.48
N VAL A 7 -9.90 -8.83 20.71
CA VAL A 7 -8.45 -8.97 20.57
C VAL A 7 -7.92 -7.74 19.84
N VAL A 8 -7.07 -6.96 20.50
CA VAL A 8 -6.27 -5.89 19.90
C VAL A 8 -5.10 -6.54 19.18
N ALA A 9 -4.99 -6.26 17.88
CA ALA A 9 -3.90 -6.76 17.04
C ALA A 9 -2.59 -6.09 17.48
N ALA A 10 -1.65 -6.92 17.95
CA ALA A 10 -0.28 -6.52 18.24
C ALA A 10 0.42 -6.09 16.93
N VAL A 11 0.94 -4.86 16.90
CA VAL A 11 1.90 -4.44 15.87
C VAL A 11 3.26 -5.02 16.27
N SER A 12 3.53 -6.23 15.80
CA SER A 12 4.83 -6.89 15.99
C SER A 12 5.87 -6.26 15.05
N ALA A 13 6.83 -5.54 15.62
CA ALA A 13 8.05 -5.06 14.97
C ALA A 13 9.09 -6.18 14.72
N ALA A 14 8.65 -7.37 14.30
CA ALA A 14 9.52 -8.53 14.08
C ALA A 14 9.17 -9.22 12.76
N GLY A 15 9.78 -8.76 11.69
CA GLY A 15 9.73 -9.39 10.37
C GLY A 15 11.09 -9.51 9.68
N LEU A 16 12.19 -9.35 10.43
CA LEU A 16 13.55 -9.65 9.96
C LEU A 16 13.88 -11.10 10.32
N SER A 17 13.44 -12.04 9.49
CA SER A 17 13.89 -13.43 9.57
C SER A 17 15.00 -13.67 8.54
N LEU A 18 16.22 -13.63 9.07
CA LEU A 18 17.45 -14.12 8.45
C LEU A 18 17.39 -15.66 8.27
N PHE A 19 17.71 -16.10 7.05
CA PHE A 19 18.36 -17.35 6.62
C PHE A 19 17.93 -18.72 7.20
N THR A 20 17.60 -19.64 6.28
CA THR A 20 18.44 -20.83 6.01
C THR A 20 18.30 -21.30 4.55
N PHE A 21 19.42 -21.39 3.85
CA PHE A 21 19.56 -22.01 2.52
C PHE A 21 19.54 -23.53 2.61
N GLN A 22 18.88 -24.20 1.65
CA GLN A 22 19.27 -25.55 1.27
C GLN A 22 19.05 -25.78 -0.22
N SER A 23 20.17 -25.74 -0.95
CA SER A 23 20.30 -26.10 -2.35
C SER A 23 20.17 -27.62 -2.52
N GLY A 24 19.34 -28.05 -3.47
CA GLY A 24 19.23 -29.46 -3.87
C GLY A 24 19.17 -29.58 -5.39
N SER A 25 20.33 -29.87 -5.99
CA SER A 25 20.49 -30.27 -7.39
C SER A 25 19.95 -31.68 -7.61
N GLY A 26 19.25 -31.96 -8.72
CA GLY A 26 18.77 -33.32 -8.98
C GLY A 26 18.11 -33.58 -10.34
N VAL A 27 18.93 -33.73 -11.37
CA VAL A 27 18.86 -34.65 -12.54
C VAL A 27 17.48 -35.07 -13.10
N ALA A 28 17.29 -34.79 -14.40
CA ALA A 28 16.34 -35.48 -15.29
C ALA A 28 16.70 -36.97 -15.47
N PRO A 29 15.78 -37.84 -15.96
CA PRO A 29 15.83 -38.11 -17.41
C PRO A 29 14.53 -38.53 -18.11
N ALA A 30 14.61 -38.45 -19.45
CA ALA A 30 14.10 -39.36 -20.48
C ALA A 30 12.59 -39.52 -20.75
N GLY A 31 12.21 -39.07 -21.95
CA GLY A 31 11.64 -39.96 -22.98
C GLY A 31 10.11 -40.08 -23.02
N ALA A 32 9.50 -39.61 -24.12
CA ALA A 32 8.90 -40.47 -25.14
C ALA A 32 8.03 -39.64 -26.11
N LEU A 33 8.21 -39.95 -27.39
CA LEU A 33 7.41 -39.50 -28.52
C LEU A 33 6.03 -40.17 -28.48
N SER A 34 4.95 -39.40 -28.66
CA SER A 34 3.68 -39.91 -29.16
C SER A 34 3.07 -38.90 -30.13
N VAL A 35 3.02 -39.32 -31.39
CA VAL A 35 2.21 -38.74 -32.47
C VAL A 35 0.77 -39.19 -32.24
N GLY A 36 -0.16 -38.24 -32.20
CA GLY A 36 -1.59 -38.49 -32.07
C GLY A 36 -2.36 -37.29 -32.60
N ASP A 37 -2.79 -37.41 -33.85
CA ASP A 37 -3.57 -36.45 -34.61
C ASP A 37 -4.99 -36.39 -34.05
N ALA A 38 -5.36 -35.25 -33.47
CA ALA A 38 -6.73 -34.90 -33.11
C ALA A 38 -6.90 -33.41 -33.40
N PRO A 39 -8.04 -32.95 -33.97
CA PRO A 39 -8.29 -31.53 -34.14
C PRO A 39 -8.40 -30.91 -32.76
N GLY A 40 -7.30 -30.32 -32.31
CA GLY A 40 -7.19 -29.61 -31.06
C GLY A 40 -8.17 -28.46 -31.09
N VAL A 41 -9.26 -28.60 -30.33
CA VAL A 41 -9.96 -27.47 -29.75
C VAL A 41 -8.86 -26.60 -29.15
N ALA A 42 -8.62 -25.45 -29.79
CA ALA A 42 -7.67 -24.49 -29.26
C ALA A 42 -7.99 -24.32 -27.78
N PRO A 43 -7.02 -24.54 -26.86
CA PRO A 43 -7.25 -24.20 -25.48
C PRO A 43 -7.66 -22.74 -25.50
N THR A 44 -8.93 -22.50 -25.17
CA THR A 44 -9.40 -21.16 -24.84
C THR A 44 -8.45 -20.74 -23.74
N SER A 45 -7.54 -19.82 -24.05
CA SER A 45 -6.63 -19.23 -23.07
C SER A 45 -7.47 -19.03 -21.82
N PRO A 46 -7.09 -19.58 -20.66
CA PRO A 46 -7.89 -19.45 -19.45
C PRO A 46 -8.23 -17.98 -19.36
N GLY A 47 -9.51 -17.68 -19.58
CA GLY A 47 -9.99 -16.32 -19.65
C GLY A 47 -9.45 -15.69 -18.40
N GLN A 48 -8.61 -14.67 -18.58
CA GLN A 48 -8.08 -13.82 -17.54
C GLN A 48 -9.24 -13.65 -16.56
N GLN A 49 -9.20 -14.36 -15.43
CA GLN A 49 -10.27 -14.27 -14.45
C GLN A 49 -10.33 -12.78 -14.20
N ALA A 50 -11.44 -12.15 -14.59
CA ALA A 50 -11.61 -10.73 -14.46
C ALA A 50 -11.37 -10.47 -12.98
N GLY A 51 -10.17 -9.98 -12.66
CA GLY A 51 -9.71 -9.91 -11.30
C GLY A 51 -10.72 -9.04 -10.57
N ALA A 52 -11.04 -9.40 -9.33
CA ALA A 52 -11.78 -8.47 -8.50
C ALA A 52 -11.06 -7.11 -8.59
N MET A 53 -11.78 -6.08 -9.00
CA MET A 53 -11.21 -4.75 -9.16
C MET A 53 -11.44 -3.97 -7.88
N ILE A 54 -10.37 -3.40 -7.38
CA ILE A 54 -10.40 -2.38 -6.35
C ILE A 54 -10.92 -1.09 -7.02
N PRO A 55 -11.97 -0.43 -6.47
CA PRO A 55 -12.50 0.79 -7.07
C PRO A 55 -11.51 1.94 -6.94
N GLY A 56 -11.57 2.89 -7.88
CA GLY A 56 -10.84 4.15 -7.73
C GLY A 56 -11.34 4.90 -6.50
N ARG A 57 -10.47 5.71 -5.89
CA ARG A 57 -10.75 6.40 -4.63
C ARG A 57 -10.15 7.78 -4.62
N ARG A 58 -10.91 8.71 -4.08
CA ARG A 58 -10.41 9.99 -3.59
C ARG A 58 -10.43 9.97 -2.07
N LEU A 59 -9.31 10.36 -1.46
CA LEU A 59 -9.21 10.59 -0.03
C LEU A 59 -9.06 12.09 0.20
N ASP A 60 -9.91 12.65 1.03
CA ASP A 60 -9.80 14.02 1.52
C ASP A 60 -9.58 13.95 3.04
N CYS A 61 -8.39 14.35 3.48
CA CYS A 61 -7.88 14.13 4.81
C CYS A 61 -7.61 15.44 5.54
N THR A 62 -7.83 15.40 6.85
CA THR A 62 -7.36 16.41 7.78
C THR A 62 -6.29 15.76 8.66
N LEU A 63 -5.05 16.23 8.57
CA LEU A 63 -3.88 15.73 9.30
C LEU A 63 -3.43 16.73 10.38
N GLY A 64 -2.93 16.23 11.50
CA GLY A 64 -2.22 17.01 12.51
C GLY A 64 -0.80 16.47 12.67
N ARG A 65 0.15 17.34 13.02
CA ARG A 65 1.51 16.92 13.35
C ARG A 65 1.53 16.30 14.74
N ILE A 66 2.11 15.11 14.90
CA ILE A 66 2.24 14.45 16.20
C ILE A 66 3.35 15.14 16.99
N ALA A 67 3.01 15.73 18.13
CA ALA A 67 3.93 16.53 18.95
C ALA A 67 4.63 15.73 20.06
N ASN A 68 4.11 14.56 20.41
CA ASN A 68 4.55 13.75 21.55
C ASN A 68 4.93 12.31 21.16
N PHE A 69 5.42 12.10 19.94
CA PHE A 69 5.84 10.78 19.51
C PHE A 69 7.07 10.30 20.31
N ASP A 70 6.98 9.08 20.84
CA ASP A 70 7.97 8.44 21.69
C ASP A 70 8.36 7.10 21.08
N ALA A 71 9.47 7.10 20.34
CA ALA A 71 10.00 5.93 19.66
C ALA A 71 10.53 4.84 20.62
N SER A 72 10.62 5.11 21.93
CA SER A 72 11.12 4.13 22.92
C SER A 72 10.06 3.10 23.34
N ARG A 73 8.80 3.32 22.96
CA ARG A 73 7.68 2.44 23.29
C ARG A 73 6.66 2.38 22.16
N VAL A 74 5.77 1.39 22.24
CA VAL A 74 4.57 1.37 21.42
C VAL A 74 3.60 2.41 21.97
N GLN A 75 3.12 3.30 21.10
CA GLN A 75 2.09 4.27 21.40
C GLN A 75 0.83 3.94 20.62
N GLU A 76 -0.31 3.89 21.32
CA GLU A 76 -1.61 3.76 20.67
C GLU A 76 -1.99 5.09 19.99
N PRO A 77 -2.73 5.07 18.87
CA PRO A 77 -3.15 6.29 18.18
C PRO A 77 -3.92 7.29 19.04
N SER A 78 -4.59 6.82 20.10
CA SER A 78 -5.31 7.65 21.07
C SER A 78 -4.40 8.44 22.02
N GLU A 79 -3.11 8.11 22.08
CA GLU A 79 -2.12 8.82 22.91
C GLU A 79 -1.47 10.01 22.20
N TYR A 80 -1.68 10.14 20.89
CA TYR A 80 -1.07 11.22 20.12
C TYR A 80 -1.70 12.57 20.42
N VAL A 81 -0.84 13.55 20.69
CA VAL A 81 -1.17 14.95 20.78
C VAL A 81 -0.82 15.60 19.45
N PHE A 82 -1.80 16.29 18.88
CA PHE A 82 -1.68 16.88 17.55
C PHE A 82 -1.49 18.40 17.62
N GLU A 83 -0.60 18.89 16.76
CA GLU A 83 -0.41 20.31 16.48
C GLU A 83 -0.85 20.64 15.06
N GLY A 84 -1.53 21.77 14.91
CA GLY A 84 -2.00 22.24 13.62
C GLY A 84 -3.14 21.40 13.04
N ARG A 85 -3.59 21.83 11.86
CA ARG A 85 -4.61 21.16 11.07
C ARG A 85 -4.27 21.41 9.60
N HIS A 86 -3.99 20.34 8.88
CA HIS A 86 -3.49 20.37 7.52
C HIS A 86 -4.42 19.58 6.61
N GLU A 87 -4.90 20.22 5.55
CA GLU A 87 -5.72 19.54 4.55
C GLU A 87 -4.81 18.81 3.57
N PHE A 88 -5.17 17.58 3.21
CA PHE A 88 -4.40 16.75 2.28
C PHE A 88 -5.33 15.85 1.48
N SER A 89 -5.24 15.89 0.15
CA SER A 89 -6.09 15.07 -0.72
C SER A 89 -5.26 14.19 -1.64
N LEU A 90 -5.68 12.93 -1.81
CA LEU A 90 -5.03 11.92 -2.64
C LEU A 90 -6.04 11.28 -3.61
N TYR A 91 -5.59 10.95 -4.82
CA TYR A 91 -6.30 10.08 -5.75
C TYR A 91 -5.54 8.76 -5.95
N LEU A 92 -6.26 7.65 -5.77
CA LEU A 92 -5.84 6.29 -6.12
C LEU A 92 -6.75 5.78 -7.24
N PRO A 93 -6.23 5.41 -8.42
CA PRO A 93 -7.05 4.85 -9.49
C PRO A 93 -7.56 3.45 -9.14
N ALA A 94 -8.48 2.93 -9.95
CA ALA A 94 -8.91 1.54 -9.83
C ALA A 94 -7.74 0.60 -10.16
N ALA A 95 -7.58 -0.47 -9.38
CA ALA A 95 -6.49 -1.41 -9.53
C ALA A 95 -7.00 -2.85 -9.40
N PRO A 96 -6.36 -3.85 -10.04
CA PRO A 96 -6.67 -5.24 -9.77
C PRO A 96 -6.36 -5.57 -8.30
N VAL A 97 -7.22 -6.36 -7.65
CA VAL A 97 -6.92 -6.93 -6.33
C VAL A 97 -5.62 -7.73 -6.43
N ARG A 98 -4.69 -7.44 -5.52
CA ARG A 98 -3.42 -8.18 -5.44
C ARG A 98 -3.69 -9.64 -5.13
N THR A 99 -3.10 -10.51 -5.94
CA THR A 99 -3.12 -11.97 -5.77
C THR A 99 -1.78 -12.54 -5.29
N THR A 100 -0.75 -11.69 -5.25
CA THR A 100 0.59 -12.00 -4.76
C THR A 100 0.91 -11.20 -3.49
N PRO A 101 1.80 -11.70 -2.62
CA PRO A 101 2.30 -10.92 -1.48
C PRO A 101 2.87 -9.56 -1.94
N PRO A 102 2.90 -8.55 -1.05
CA PRO A 102 3.66 -7.33 -1.29
C PRO A 102 5.14 -7.66 -1.62
N PRO A 103 5.77 -6.91 -2.54
CA PRO A 103 7.19 -7.06 -2.83
C PRO A 103 8.03 -6.73 -1.58
N ASP A 104 9.18 -7.38 -1.45
CA ASP A 104 10.15 -7.02 -0.42
C ASP A 104 10.60 -5.56 -0.62
N PRO A 105 10.80 -4.76 0.43
CA PRO A 105 11.35 -3.41 0.30
C PRO A 105 12.64 -3.30 -0.53
N VAL A 106 13.44 -4.36 -0.66
CA VAL A 106 14.66 -4.37 -1.48
C VAL A 106 14.45 -4.79 -2.94
N ASP A 107 13.25 -5.27 -3.29
CA ASP A 107 12.94 -5.67 -4.66
C ASP A 107 12.81 -4.45 -5.58
N ALA A 108 12.93 -4.70 -6.89
CA ALA A 108 12.67 -3.67 -7.88
C ALA A 108 11.24 -3.13 -7.73
N PRO A 109 11.03 -1.79 -7.81
CA PRO A 109 9.69 -1.24 -7.68
C PRO A 109 8.73 -1.76 -8.74
N GLU A 110 7.53 -2.14 -8.32
CA GLU A 110 6.43 -2.48 -9.23
C GLU A 110 5.95 -1.22 -9.98
N PRO A 111 5.45 -1.36 -11.22
CA PRO A 111 4.86 -0.23 -11.95
C PRO A 111 3.72 0.42 -11.15
N VAL A 112 3.78 1.74 -11.02
CA VAL A 112 2.73 2.54 -10.40
C VAL A 112 1.84 3.16 -11.47
N ASP A 113 0.52 3.12 -11.27
CA ASP A 113 -0.41 3.78 -12.17
C ASP A 113 -0.16 5.31 -12.16
N PRO A 114 0.09 5.94 -13.31
CA PRO A 114 0.47 7.35 -13.41
C PRO A 114 -0.66 8.31 -12.98
N GLN A 115 -1.90 7.83 -12.86
CA GLN A 115 -2.99 8.63 -12.31
C GLN A 115 -2.91 8.77 -10.79
N THR A 116 -2.15 7.91 -10.10
CA THR A 116 -1.93 8.01 -8.64
C THR A 116 -1.22 9.32 -8.31
N ARG A 117 -1.87 10.18 -7.53
CA ARG A 117 -1.33 11.53 -7.26
C ARG A 117 -1.90 12.17 -6.00
N ILE A 118 -1.11 13.06 -5.42
CA ILE A 118 -1.58 14.05 -4.45
C ILE A 118 -2.38 15.09 -5.24
N ILE A 119 -3.64 15.33 -4.85
CA ILE A 119 -4.54 16.29 -5.49
C ILE A 119 -4.40 17.67 -4.86
N ALA A 120 -4.25 17.72 -3.53
CA ALA A 120 -4.12 18.96 -2.77
C ALA A 120 -3.21 18.76 -1.56
N ASP A 121 -2.27 19.68 -1.37
CA ASP A 121 -1.37 19.76 -0.21
C ASP A 121 -1.03 21.25 0.02
N PRO A 122 -2.01 22.08 0.44
CA PRO A 122 -1.86 23.53 0.56
C PRO A 122 -0.75 23.95 1.54
N ASP A 123 -0.49 23.14 2.56
CA ASP A 123 0.53 23.42 3.58
C ASP A 123 1.92 22.83 3.21
N GLY A 124 2.00 22.11 2.10
CA GLY A 124 3.25 21.58 1.57
C GLY A 124 3.89 20.50 2.44
N LEU A 125 3.09 19.61 3.02
CA LEU A 125 3.57 18.47 3.82
C LEU A 125 4.49 17.54 3.01
N ALA A 126 4.20 17.38 1.72
CA ALA A 126 4.93 16.53 0.78
C ALA A 126 5.72 17.34 -0.27
N LYS A 127 5.90 18.65 -0.06
CA LYS A 127 6.52 19.58 -1.04
C LYS A 127 7.87 19.12 -1.58
N ASP A 128 8.69 18.50 -0.75
CA ASP A 128 10.05 18.08 -1.12
C ASP A 128 10.04 16.92 -2.12
N SER A 129 8.91 16.23 -2.26
CA SER A 129 8.74 15.16 -3.22
C SER A 129 7.93 15.59 -4.45
N GLU A 130 7.36 16.80 -4.48
CA GLU A 130 6.31 17.20 -5.44
C GLU A 130 6.66 16.88 -6.91
N SER A 131 7.92 17.12 -7.30
CA SER A 131 8.46 16.89 -8.64
C SER A 131 8.58 15.42 -9.07
N SER A 132 8.41 14.48 -8.15
CA SER A 132 8.57 13.05 -8.40
C SER A 132 7.22 12.32 -8.46
N PRO A 133 7.03 11.35 -9.36
CA PRO A 133 5.87 10.46 -9.27
C PRO A 133 6.00 9.54 -8.06
N PHE A 134 4.89 8.92 -7.64
CA PHE A 134 4.96 7.77 -6.75
C PHE A 134 5.77 6.66 -7.43
N ASN A 135 6.73 6.08 -6.71
CA ASN A 135 7.56 4.99 -7.22
C ASN A 135 7.19 3.62 -6.63
N ARG A 136 6.39 3.59 -5.56
CA ARG A 136 5.85 2.36 -4.97
C ARG A 136 4.45 2.63 -4.46
N VAL A 137 3.52 1.72 -4.78
CA VAL A 137 2.15 1.70 -4.26
C VAL A 137 1.77 0.24 -4.01
N VAL A 138 1.71 -0.14 -2.74
CA VAL A 138 1.19 -1.44 -2.31
C VAL A 138 -0.25 -1.24 -1.85
N ASP A 139 -1.19 -1.52 -2.74
CA ASP A 139 -2.63 -1.39 -2.49
C ASP A 139 -3.23 -2.75 -2.14
N VAL A 140 -3.46 -2.98 -0.85
CA VAL A 140 -4.19 -4.14 -0.30
C VAL A 140 -5.50 -3.66 0.31
N TRP A 141 -6.24 -2.81 -0.40
CA TRP A 141 -7.52 -2.30 0.09
C TRP A 141 -8.58 -3.42 0.29
N PRO A 142 -9.41 -3.34 1.34
CA PRO A 142 -9.54 -2.27 2.34
C PRO A 142 -8.57 -2.38 3.53
N GLN A 143 -7.65 -3.33 3.55
CA GLN A 143 -6.81 -3.55 4.71
C GLN A 143 -5.80 -2.41 4.90
N ARG A 144 -5.05 -2.06 3.86
CA ARG A 144 -4.00 -1.05 3.91
C ARG A 144 -3.59 -0.58 2.53
N VAL A 145 -3.12 0.66 2.43
CA VAL A 145 -2.36 1.16 1.27
C VAL A 145 -1.07 1.77 1.78
N GLU A 146 0.06 1.38 1.19
CA GLU A 146 1.37 1.94 1.51
C GLU A 146 2.01 2.49 0.25
N MET A 147 2.48 3.74 0.32
CA MET A 147 3.01 4.43 -0.84
C MET A 147 4.28 5.18 -0.50
N THR A 148 5.19 5.26 -1.47
CA THR A 148 6.37 6.11 -1.37
C THR A 148 6.50 7.01 -2.59
N LYS A 149 6.90 8.25 -2.33
CA LYS A 149 7.22 9.25 -3.34
C LYS A 149 8.66 9.74 -3.09
N PRO A 150 9.61 9.54 -4.02
CA PRO A 150 11.00 9.93 -3.82
C PRO A 150 11.16 11.42 -3.54
N ILE A 151 12.06 11.75 -2.62
CA ILE A 151 12.57 13.11 -2.42
C ILE A 151 13.95 13.23 -3.10
N ASN A 152 14.79 12.20 -2.91
CA ASN A 152 16.09 12.05 -3.54
C ASN A 152 16.43 10.56 -3.63
N SER A 153 17.70 10.19 -3.86
CA SER A 153 18.13 8.79 -3.99
C SER A 153 18.09 7.97 -2.69
N VAL A 154 17.93 8.61 -1.53
CA VAL A 154 17.99 7.97 -0.20
C VAL A 154 16.82 8.31 0.71
N SER A 155 15.95 9.25 0.33
CA SER A 155 14.82 9.71 1.13
C SER A 155 13.52 9.68 0.34
N VAL A 156 12.42 9.34 1.01
CA VAL A 156 11.07 9.28 0.47
C VAL A 156 10.09 10.02 1.38
N THR A 157 8.99 10.51 0.78
CA THR A 157 7.75 10.72 1.52
C THR A 157 7.02 9.39 1.59
N LEU A 158 6.75 8.93 2.81
CA LEU A 158 5.99 7.71 3.11
C LEU A 158 4.56 8.09 3.48
N ILE A 159 3.60 7.40 2.86
CA ILE A 159 2.17 7.56 3.16
C ILE A 159 1.58 6.17 3.43
N ILE A 160 0.91 6.02 4.56
CA ILE A 160 0.18 4.81 4.96
C ILE A 160 -1.28 5.17 5.17
N ILE A 161 -2.18 4.36 4.63
CA ILE A 161 -3.63 4.52 4.74
C ILE A 161 -4.22 3.23 5.27
N GLU A 162 -5.08 3.32 6.29
CA GLU A 162 -5.76 2.18 6.89
C GLU A 162 -7.24 2.48 7.02
N VAL A 163 -8.11 1.57 6.58
CA VAL A 163 -9.57 1.78 6.65
C VAL A 163 -10.05 1.68 8.10
N THR A 164 -10.87 2.64 8.53
CA THR A 164 -11.33 2.76 9.92
C THR A 164 -12.79 2.33 10.11
N ASP A 165 -13.55 2.14 9.03
CA ASP A 165 -14.95 1.71 9.08
C ASP A 165 -15.25 0.52 8.14
N GLN A 166 -16.31 -0.24 8.46
CA GLN A 166 -16.72 -1.38 7.63
C GLN A 166 -17.35 -0.95 6.29
N SER A 167 -17.87 0.28 6.23
CA SER A 167 -18.44 0.86 5.01
C SER A 167 -17.38 1.35 4.02
N GLN A 168 -16.09 1.35 4.42
CA GLN A 168 -14.97 1.83 3.60
C GLN A 168 -15.12 3.29 3.17
N SER A 169 -15.85 4.07 3.96
CA SER A 169 -16.09 5.51 3.78
C SER A 169 -15.13 6.38 4.59
N SER A 170 -14.39 5.77 5.51
CA SER A 170 -13.40 6.44 6.35
C SER A 170 -12.11 5.64 6.42
N ALA A 171 -11.00 6.37 6.48
CA ALA A 171 -9.67 5.81 6.67
C ALA A 171 -8.85 6.75 7.57
N SER A 172 -7.82 6.23 8.23
CA SER A 172 -6.74 7.03 8.79
C SER A 172 -5.64 7.17 7.75
N MET A 173 -4.88 8.26 7.83
CA MET A 173 -3.65 8.44 7.08
C MET A 173 -2.52 8.77 8.05
N PHE A 174 -1.35 8.21 7.76
CA PHE A 174 -0.08 8.58 8.36
C PHE A 174 0.86 9.03 7.23
N LEU A 175 1.55 10.15 7.45
CA LEU A 175 2.47 10.75 6.50
C LEU A 175 3.75 11.16 7.23
N THR A 176 4.90 10.79 6.67
CA THR A 176 6.21 11.19 7.17
C THR A 176 7.24 11.23 6.06
N LYS A 177 8.42 11.76 6.36
CA LYS A 177 9.64 11.49 5.59
C LYS A 177 10.37 10.29 6.19
N ALA A 178 11.02 9.51 5.35
CA ALA A 178 11.78 8.35 5.76
C ALA A 178 13.00 8.15 4.85
N ASN A 179 14.08 7.60 5.39
CA ASN A 179 15.20 7.12 4.57
C ASN A 179 15.10 5.60 4.33
N ASP A 180 14.52 4.88 5.29
CA ASP A 180 14.23 3.45 5.21
C ASP A 180 13.06 3.09 6.15
N ALA A 181 12.76 1.79 6.29
CA ALA A 181 11.69 1.29 7.16
C ALA A 181 11.93 1.50 8.67
N ALA A 182 13.16 1.85 9.08
CA ALA A 182 13.56 2.02 10.47
C ALA A 182 13.83 3.48 10.86
N THR A 183 13.94 4.39 9.89
CA THR A 183 14.31 5.80 10.11
C THR A 183 13.24 6.74 9.59
N PHE A 184 12.39 7.21 10.50
CA PHE A 184 11.39 8.24 10.24
C PHE A 184 11.90 9.62 10.69
N ASP A 185 11.47 10.66 9.99
CA ASP A 185 11.60 12.03 10.47
C ASP A 185 10.62 12.28 11.61
N LEU A 186 11.10 12.08 12.85
CA LEU A 186 10.30 12.23 14.06
C LEU A 186 9.75 13.66 14.26
N GLN A 187 10.30 14.67 13.56
CA GLN A 187 9.82 16.05 13.64
C GLN A 187 8.68 16.34 12.65
N ASN A 188 8.45 15.44 11.69
CA ASN A 188 7.49 15.58 10.61
C ASN A 188 6.61 14.33 10.48
N LEU A 189 6.08 13.86 11.62
CA LEU A 189 5.08 12.80 11.67
C LEU A 189 3.69 13.43 11.65
N TYR A 190 2.90 13.11 10.65
CA TYR A 190 1.53 13.60 10.50
C TYR A 190 0.57 12.42 10.54
N SER A 191 -0.55 12.58 11.24
CA SER A 191 -1.63 11.60 11.16
C SER A 191 -2.99 12.27 11.29
N GLY A 192 -4.02 11.63 10.75
CA GLY A 192 -5.37 12.13 10.85
C GLY A 192 -6.38 11.27 10.11
N GLN A 193 -7.58 11.82 9.95
CA GLN A 193 -8.73 11.11 9.40
C GLN A 193 -8.99 11.57 7.97
N CYS A 194 -9.42 10.62 7.15
CA CYS A 194 -9.78 10.80 5.76
C CYS A 194 -11.24 10.42 5.54
N ARG A 195 -11.91 11.23 4.73
CA ARG A 195 -13.14 10.82 4.05
C ARG A 195 -12.75 10.14 2.75
N VAL A 196 -13.34 8.97 2.49
CA VAL A 196 -13.11 8.18 1.29
C VAL A 196 -14.32 8.31 0.37
N THR A 197 -14.08 8.75 -0.86
CA THR A 197 -15.08 8.76 -1.93
C THR A 197 -14.71 7.71 -2.96
N LEU A 198 -15.54 6.68 -3.11
CA LEU A 198 -15.35 5.63 -4.11
C LEU A 198 -15.78 6.16 -5.49
N GLY A 199 -14.87 6.07 -6.47
CA GLY A 199 -15.15 6.28 -7.88
C GLY A 199 -15.59 4.97 -8.55
N ALA A 200 -16.22 5.09 -9.73
CA ALA A 200 -16.59 3.91 -10.51
C ALA A 200 -15.33 3.11 -10.91
N SER A 201 -15.39 1.79 -10.74
CA SER A 201 -14.34 0.88 -11.23
C SER A 201 -14.20 1.10 -12.74
N GLY A 202 -13.04 1.60 -13.18
CA GLY A 202 -12.81 1.97 -14.56
C GLY A 202 -13.11 0.80 -15.51
N LYS A 203 -14.09 0.99 -16.38
CA LYS A 203 -14.26 0.17 -17.58
C LYS A 203 -13.01 0.41 -18.44
N ALA A 204 -12.22 -0.64 -18.69
CA ALA A 204 -11.07 -0.57 -19.59
C ALA A 204 -11.49 0.14 -20.89
N ALA A 205 -10.81 1.24 -21.21
CA ALA A 205 -11.04 1.93 -22.47
C ALA A 205 -10.59 0.99 -23.62
N PRO A 206 -11.43 0.76 -24.64
CA PRO A 206 -10.97 0.08 -25.84
C PRO A 206 -9.99 1.01 -26.58
N SER A 207 -8.81 0.45 -26.88
CA SER A 207 -7.83 1.01 -27.82
C SER A 207 -8.39 1.19 -29.21
#